data_AF-A0A946QLV4-F1
#
_entry.id   AF-A0A946QLV4-F1
#
_cell.length_a   1.000
_cell.length_b   1.000
_cell.length_c   1.000
_cell.angle_alpha   90.00
_cell.angle_beta   90.00
_cell.angle_gamma   90.00
#
_symmetry.space_group_name_H-M   'P 1'
#
loop_
_entity.id
_entity.type
_entity.pdbx_description
1 polymer ?
#
loop_
_entity_poly.entity_id
_entity_poly.type
_entity_poly.pdbx_seq_one_letter_code
_entity_poly.pdbx_strand_id
1 'polypeptide(L)'
;MLALTLADGFAALNRGDLATAGEACKQALEKDQTQVPAHFLVGLVALEGQQRQVAHKAFKSVVKLDHNHAAAWAHLAKLNVGEGRIAAAESALNEVRRIQPNDPVVIELTGTVLNSLGEYEAAERFFERAHQMLPNNSSALMNLGNVRVFLGKIDDAVALFKRAISLEPSNAQCHWGLANSERAGSDDHVIQMQALIQSGQQSKRAQGFLHYAIGKESEDLGNWPTAFSAFSEGARARRATVEFNEADEIAMFDAIKATYTADWLSARPPGTADSSPIFVLGQPRTGTTLIERVITSHSQVFSAGELQQFGLAVRRATRHNDPKRFSRDLFLAAADIDPAEIGQMYLRSTAKQRIKKPFFVDKLPVNYLNLPLILAALPNAKIVHLVRGPMDACFASFKQLFADAYLHSYDQGEMARHHARYRDLMAHFHAEFPGQIIDVSYEDTARDLEPNARKLIAALGLEWEDACLNFHESSAGVATASSVQVREPAHTRSIGRWRRYEAELSPMASELNRLGVPLD
;
A
#
# COMPACT_ATOMS: atom_id res chain seq x y z
N MET A 1 25.90 -9.15 -38.46
CA MET A 1 25.14 -9.37 -37.21
C MET A 1 25.09 -10.86 -36.96
N LEU A 2 25.37 -11.31 -35.73
CA LEU A 2 25.12 -12.69 -35.33
C LEU A 2 23.61 -12.96 -35.41
N ALA A 3 23.23 -14.11 -35.98
CA ALA A 3 21.83 -14.54 -36.01
C ALA A 3 21.42 -14.99 -34.61
N LEU A 4 20.50 -14.28 -33.98
CA LEU A 4 20.00 -14.58 -32.65
C LEU A 4 18.69 -15.37 -32.76
N THR A 5 18.53 -16.36 -31.89
CA THR A 5 17.27 -17.09 -31.72
C THR A 5 16.45 -16.47 -30.59
N LEU A 6 15.16 -16.81 -30.51
CA LEU A 6 14.34 -16.42 -29.35
C LEU A 6 14.85 -17.01 -28.04
N ALA A 7 15.44 -18.22 -28.06
CA ALA A 7 16.05 -18.82 -26.88
C ALA A 7 17.22 -17.97 -26.37
N ASP A 8 18.05 -17.44 -27.28
CA ASP A 8 19.11 -16.49 -26.93
C ASP A 8 18.53 -15.20 -26.34
N GLY A 9 17.41 -14.74 -26.88
CA GLY A 9 16.69 -13.56 -26.38
C GLY A 9 16.15 -13.72 -24.96
N PHE A 10 15.48 -14.85 -24.66
CA PHE A 10 15.03 -15.16 -23.29
C PHE A 10 16.22 -15.33 -22.34
N ALA A 11 17.30 -15.99 -22.77
CA ALA A 11 18.50 -16.14 -21.98
C ALA A 11 19.21 -14.81 -21.71
N ALA A 12 19.23 -13.90 -22.70
CA ALA A 12 19.76 -12.55 -22.55
C ALA A 12 18.94 -11.72 -21.56
N LEU A 13 17.61 -11.76 -21.66
CA LEU A 13 16.72 -11.11 -20.70
C LEU A 13 16.97 -11.61 -19.27
N ASN A 14 17.12 -12.93 -19.07
CA ASN A 14 17.43 -13.51 -17.75
C ASN A 14 18.77 -13.03 -17.17
N ARG A 15 19.69 -12.52 -18.01
CA ARG A 15 20.95 -11.91 -17.58
C ARG A 15 20.90 -10.38 -17.52
N GLY A 16 19.74 -9.77 -17.76
CA GLY A 16 19.56 -8.31 -17.82
C GLY A 16 20.08 -7.65 -19.11
N ASP A 17 20.46 -8.43 -20.13
CA ASP A 17 20.93 -7.91 -21.41
C ASP A 17 19.75 -7.57 -22.33
N LEU A 18 19.16 -6.39 -22.08
CA LEU A 18 18.01 -5.89 -22.83
C LEU A 18 18.34 -5.60 -24.29
N ALA A 19 19.59 -5.27 -24.61
CA ALA A 19 20.01 -4.97 -25.97
C ALA A 19 19.96 -6.25 -26.83
N THR A 20 20.59 -7.33 -26.35
CA THR A 20 20.56 -8.62 -27.04
C THR A 20 19.16 -9.21 -27.09
N ALA A 21 18.38 -9.11 -26.00
CA ALA A 21 17.00 -9.58 -25.98
C ALA A 21 16.11 -8.82 -26.98
N GLY A 22 16.28 -7.50 -27.08
CA GLY A 22 15.56 -6.66 -28.04
C GLY A 22 15.92 -6.96 -29.49
N GLU A 23 17.21 -7.19 -29.78
CA GLU A 23 17.67 -7.55 -31.13
C GLU A 23 17.15 -8.94 -31.55
N ALA A 24 17.12 -9.92 -30.63
CA ALA A 24 16.51 -11.21 -30.88
C ALA A 24 15.01 -11.10 -31.20
N CYS A 25 14.27 -10.22 -30.52
CA CYS A 25 12.87 -9.92 -30.85
C CYS A 25 12.72 -9.38 -32.27
N LYS A 26 13.57 -8.42 -32.65
CA LYS A 26 13.53 -7.78 -33.97
C LYS A 26 13.78 -8.80 -35.08
N GLN A 27 14.85 -9.59 -34.98
CA GLN A 27 15.17 -10.62 -35.98
C GLN A 27 14.08 -11.69 -36.10
N ALA A 28 13.44 -12.04 -34.98
CA ALA A 28 12.31 -12.97 -34.98
C ALA A 28 11.08 -12.40 -35.71
N LEU A 29 10.70 -11.16 -35.41
CA LEU A 29 9.54 -10.50 -36.01
C LEU A 29 9.75 -10.07 -37.47
N GLU A 30 10.99 -9.83 -37.90
CA GLU A 30 11.34 -9.61 -39.32
C GLU A 30 11.11 -10.88 -40.15
N LYS A 31 11.35 -12.06 -39.58
CA LYS A 31 11.12 -13.35 -40.23
C LYS A 31 9.64 -13.75 -40.20
N ASP A 32 8.98 -13.56 -39.06
CA ASP A 32 7.57 -13.89 -38.88
C ASP A 32 6.90 -12.93 -37.87
N GLN A 33 6.04 -12.05 -38.36
CA GLN A 33 5.31 -11.08 -37.55
C GLN A 33 4.23 -11.71 -36.66
N THR A 34 3.90 -12.99 -36.86
CA THR A 34 2.86 -13.72 -36.11
C THR A 34 3.44 -14.61 -35.01
N GLN A 35 4.76 -14.61 -34.82
CA GLN A 35 5.42 -15.46 -33.84
C GLN A 35 5.10 -15.02 -32.40
N VAL A 36 4.20 -15.75 -31.74
CA VAL A 36 3.72 -15.46 -30.38
C VAL A 36 4.85 -15.29 -29.35
N PRO A 37 5.86 -16.17 -29.26
CA PRO A 37 6.92 -16.03 -28.27
C PRO A 37 7.79 -14.77 -28.49
N ALA A 38 7.88 -14.26 -29.72
CA ALA A 38 8.58 -13.00 -29.99
C ALA A 38 7.83 -11.80 -29.42
N HIS A 39 6.51 -11.71 -29.63
CA HIS A 39 5.68 -10.66 -29.01
C HIS A 39 5.70 -10.75 -27.48
N PHE A 40 5.73 -11.96 -26.92
CA PHE A 40 5.83 -12.15 -25.47
C PHE A 40 7.17 -11.64 -24.94
N LEU A 41 8.29 -11.97 -25.60
CA LEU A 41 9.61 -11.47 -25.22
C LEU A 41 9.70 -9.93 -25.33
N VAL A 42 9.12 -9.32 -26.38
CA VAL A 42 9.00 -7.84 -26.47
C VAL A 42 8.30 -7.29 -25.24
N GLY A 43 7.21 -7.94 -24.80
CA GLY A 43 6.47 -7.54 -23.61
C GLY A 43 7.32 -7.57 -22.34
N LEU A 44 8.09 -8.65 -22.16
CA LEU A 44 8.98 -8.80 -20.99
C LEU A 44 10.16 -7.82 -21.02
N VAL A 45 10.82 -7.65 -22.17
CA VAL A 45 11.90 -6.67 -22.35
C VAL A 45 11.40 -5.25 -22.08
N ALA A 46 10.19 -4.93 -22.56
CA ALA A 46 9.58 -3.64 -22.30
C ALA A 46 9.21 -3.44 -20.82
N LEU A 47 8.82 -4.49 -20.10
CA LEU A 47 8.60 -4.40 -18.64
C LEU A 47 9.91 -4.10 -17.91
N GLU A 48 10.98 -4.81 -18.23
CA GLU A 48 12.30 -4.63 -17.60
C GLU A 48 12.89 -3.25 -17.93
N GLY A 49 12.71 -2.78 -19.16
CA GLY A 49 13.04 -1.42 -19.58
C GLY A 49 12.05 -0.33 -19.11
N GLN A 50 11.08 -0.67 -18.26
CA GLN A 50 10.04 0.23 -17.72
C GLN A 50 9.14 0.91 -18.78
N GLN A 51 9.10 0.38 -20.00
CA GLN A 51 8.27 0.85 -21.12
C GLN A 51 6.86 0.24 -21.06
N ARG A 52 6.09 0.61 -20.03
CA ARG A 52 4.76 0.01 -19.73
C ARG A 52 3.78 0.00 -20.91
N GLN A 53 3.74 1.07 -21.71
CA GLN A 53 2.85 1.16 -22.87
C GLN A 53 3.25 0.20 -23.99
N VAL A 54 4.55 0.00 -24.21
CA VAL A 54 5.08 -0.97 -25.17
C VAL A 54 4.76 -2.38 -24.68
N ALA A 55 5.01 -2.67 -23.40
CA ALA A 55 4.67 -3.94 -22.79
C ALA A 55 3.17 -4.28 -22.93
N HIS A 56 2.30 -3.31 -22.67
CA HIS A 56 0.86 -3.49 -22.80
C HIS A 56 0.46 -3.84 -24.24
N LYS A 57 0.98 -3.11 -25.24
CA LYS A 57 0.72 -3.40 -26.66
C LYS A 57 1.23 -4.78 -27.06
N ALA A 58 2.42 -5.16 -26.62
CA ALA A 58 3.03 -6.45 -26.91
C ALA A 58 2.20 -7.61 -26.33
N PHE A 59 1.81 -7.56 -25.06
CA PHE A 59 0.95 -8.60 -24.49
C PHE A 59 -0.47 -8.62 -25.09
N LYS A 60 -1.02 -7.46 -25.51
CA LYS A 60 -2.27 -7.44 -26.30
C LYS A 60 -2.11 -8.14 -27.66
N SER A 61 -0.93 -8.02 -28.29
CA SER A 61 -0.61 -8.74 -29.52
C SER A 61 -0.57 -10.25 -29.27
N VAL A 62 0.09 -10.68 -28.18
CA VAL A 62 0.15 -12.09 -27.77
C VAL A 62 -1.25 -12.67 -27.64
N VAL A 63 -2.15 -12.05 -26.87
CA VAL A 63 -3.51 -12.61 -26.64
C VAL A 63 -4.44 -12.50 -27.85
N LYS A 64 -4.06 -11.72 -28.87
CA LYS A 64 -4.75 -11.68 -30.18
C LYS A 64 -4.32 -12.85 -31.06
N LEU A 65 -3.05 -13.22 -31.02
CA LEU A 65 -2.47 -14.32 -31.80
C LEU A 65 -2.72 -15.68 -31.12
N ASP A 66 -2.63 -15.73 -29.80
CA ASP A 66 -2.95 -16.89 -28.96
C ASP A 66 -3.79 -16.44 -27.76
N HIS A 67 -5.11 -16.57 -27.90
CA HIS A 67 -6.06 -16.17 -26.86
C HIS A 67 -5.92 -16.99 -25.56
N ASN A 68 -5.32 -18.18 -25.60
CA ASN A 68 -5.13 -19.04 -24.43
C ASN A 68 -3.77 -18.85 -23.76
N HIS A 69 -3.02 -17.79 -24.09
CA HIS A 69 -1.73 -17.49 -23.50
C HIS A 69 -1.84 -16.89 -22.08
N ALA A 70 -1.97 -17.74 -21.06
CA ALA A 70 -2.23 -17.31 -19.67
C ALA A 70 -1.22 -16.28 -19.12
N ALA A 71 0.08 -16.43 -19.40
CA ALA A 71 1.10 -15.50 -18.90
C ALA A 71 0.88 -14.06 -19.42
N ALA A 72 0.46 -13.91 -20.68
CA ALA A 72 0.21 -12.60 -21.26
C ALA A 72 -1.03 -11.95 -20.65
N TRP A 73 -2.09 -12.74 -20.40
CA TRP A 73 -3.24 -12.26 -19.64
C TRP A 73 -2.88 -11.84 -18.22
N ALA A 74 -2.03 -12.60 -17.51
CA ALA A 74 -1.58 -12.25 -16.16
C ALA A 74 -0.74 -10.95 -16.16
N HIS A 75 0.13 -10.75 -17.15
CA HIS A 75 0.87 -9.49 -17.32
C HIS A 75 -0.03 -8.31 -17.71
N LEU A 76 -1.04 -8.52 -18.58
CA LEU A 76 -2.04 -7.50 -18.89
C LEU A 76 -2.83 -7.12 -17.65
N ALA A 77 -3.20 -8.09 -16.81
CA ALA A 77 -3.86 -7.82 -15.54
C ALA A 77 -2.98 -6.95 -14.63
N LYS A 78 -1.71 -7.32 -14.42
CA LYS A 78 -0.73 -6.53 -13.64
C LYS A 78 -0.58 -5.09 -14.16
N LEU A 79 -0.43 -4.93 -15.47
CA LEU A 79 -0.31 -3.61 -16.10
C LEU A 79 -1.58 -2.78 -15.92
N ASN A 80 -2.75 -3.39 -16.13
CA ASN A 80 -4.03 -2.72 -15.95
C ASN A 80 -4.26 -2.28 -14.49
N VAL A 81 -3.85 -3.08 -13.50
CA VAL A 81 -3.89 -2.68 -12.08
C VAL A 81 -3.02 -1.46 -11.83
N GLY A 82 -1.76 -1.47 -12.29
CA GLY A 82 -0.83 -0.34 -12.13
C GLY A 82 -1.29 0.96 -12.81
N GLU A 83 -2.16 0.85 -13.81
CA GLU A 83 -2.79 1.99 -14.50
C GLU A 83 -4.18 2.34 -13.97
N GLY A 84 -4.74 1.59 -13.02
CA GLY A 84 -6.10 1.79 -12.51
C GLY A 84 -7.22 1.37 -13.46
N ARG A 85 -6.91 0.61 -14.51
CA ARG A 85 -7.89 0.01 -15.41
C ARG A 85 -8.47 -1.26 -14.80
N ILE A 86 -9.10 -1.15 -13.62
CA ILE A 86 -9.56 -2.28 -12.80
C ILE A 86 -10.47 -3.24 -13.58
N ALA A 87 -11.47 -2.73 -14.30
CA ALA A 87 -12.35 -3.59 -15.12
C ALA A 87 -11.59 -4.40 -16.19
N ALA A 88 -10.55 -3.80 -16.80
CA ALA A 88 -9.71 -4.50 -17.77
C ALA A 88 -8.78 -5.51 -17.09
N ALA A 89 -8.31 -5.22 -15.87
CA ALA A 89 -7.56 -6.16 -15.05
C ALA A 89 -8.41 -7.38 -14.68
N GLU A 90 -9.66 -7.17 -14.25
CA GLU A 90 -10.61 -8.24 -13.95
C GLU A 90 -10.96 -9.08 -15.17
N SER A 91 -11.18 -8.45 -16.32
CA SER A 91 -11.39 -9.18 -17.57
C SER A 91 -10.20 -10.06 -17.91
N ALA A 92 -8.98 -9.57 -17.75
CA ALA A 92 -7.77 -10.36 -17.97
C ALA A 92 -7.63 -11.51 -16.95
N LEU A 93 -7.97 -11.28 -15.67
CA LEU A 93 -7.98 -12.33 -14.64
C LEU A 93 -9.04 -13.40 -14.90
N ASN A 94 -10.20 -13.03 -15.46
CA ASN A 94 -11.22 -14.00 -15.86
C ASN A 94 -10.70 -14.92 -16.97
N GLU A 95 -9.94 -14.38 -17.94
CA GLU A 95 -9.26 -15.22 -18.94
C GLU A 95 -8.23 -16.15 -18.30
N VAL A 96 -7.40 -15.67 -17.37
CA VAL A 96 -6.47 -16.55 -16.63
C VAL A 96 -7.23 -17.68 -15.91
N ARG A 97 -8.35 -17.37 -15.26
CA ARG A 97 -9.19 -18.38 -14.58
C ARG A 97 -9.82 -19.38 -15.55
N ARG A 98 -10.24 -18.93 -16.74
CA ARG A 98 -10.75 -19.79 -17.81
C ARG A 98 -9.67 -20.75 -18.34
N ILE A 99 -8.45 -20.24 -18.53
CA ILE A 99 -7.33 -21.02 -19.07
C ILE A 99 -6.78 -22.03 -18.06
N GLN A 100 -6.91 -21.74 -16.75
CA GLN A 100 -6.40 -22.59 -15.65
C GLN A 100 -4.90 -22.92 -15.81
N PRO A 101 -4.01 -21.92 -15.74
CA PRO A 101 -2.58 -22.11 -16.00
C PRO A 101 -1.99 -23.22 -15.14
N ASN A 102 -1.06 -23.99 -15.70
CA ASN A 102 -0.29 -25.02 -14.99
C ASN A 102 1.21 -24.66 -14.94
N ASP A 103 1.51 -23.37 -14.93
CA ASP A 103 2.86 -22.83 -14.74
C ASP A 103 2.88 -22.10 -13.39
N PRO A 104 3.74 -22.51 -12.43
CA PRO A 104 3.80 -21.90 -11.10
C PRO A 104 4.13 -20.41 -11.16
N VAL A 105 4.92 -19.94 -12.14
CA VAL A 105 5.26 -18.51 -12.27
C VAL A 105 4.04 -17.69 -12.65
N VAL A 106 3.21 -18.20 -13.57
CA VAL A 106 1.96 -17.55 -13.97
C VAL A 106 0.93 -17.56 -12.83
N ILE A 107 0.86 -18.67 -12.10
CA ILE A 107 -0.02 -18.80 -10.93
C ILE A 107 0.39 -17.79 -9.84
N GLU A 108 1.68 -17.68 -9.53
CA GLU A 108 2.21 -16.73 -8.54
C GLU A 108 1.99 -15.27 -8.96
N LEU A 109 2.23 -14.95 -10.24
CA LEU A 109 1.93 -13.62 -10.80
C LEU A 109 0.44 -13.29 -10.65
N THR A 110 -0.44 -14.26 -10.91
CA THR A 110 -1.89 -14.08 -10.79
C THR A 110 -2.30 -13.85 -9.33
N GLY A 111 -1.75 -14.63 -8.40
CA GLY A 111 -1.93 -14.41 -6.96
C GLY A 111 -1.47 -13.02 -6.53
N THR A 112 -0.33 -12.55 -7.05
CA THR A 112 0.20 -11.20 -6.77
C THR A 112 -0.75 -10.11 -7.26
N VAL A 113 -1.31 -10.25 -8.47
CA VAL A 113 -2.28 -9.29 -9.02
C VAL A 113 -3.57 -9.28 -8.19
N LEU A 114 -4.08 -10.45 -7.81
CA LEU A 114 -5.26 -10.57 -6.94
C LEU A 114 -5.02 -9.93 -5.57
N ASN A 115 -3.83 -10.14 -4.99
CA ASN A 115 -3.42 -9.52 -3.74
C ASN A 115 -3.38 -7.98 -3.86
N SER A 116 -2.86 -7.43 -4.97
CA SER A 116 -2.88 -5.99 -5.24
C SER A 116 -4.30 -5.42 -5.45
N LEU A 117 -5.26 -6.26 -5.84
CA LEU A 117 -6.68 -5.89 -5.97
C LEU A 117 -7.47 -6.03 -4.66
N GLY A 118 -6.83 -6.54 -3.59
CA GLY A 118 -7.51 -6.80 -2.32
C GLY A 118 -8.34 -8.09 -2.30
N GLU A 119 -8.21 -8.94 -3.32
CA GLU A 119 -8.93 -10.22 -3.43
C GLU A 119 -8.12 -11.33 -2.72
N TYR A 120 -7.90 -11.18 -1.40
CA TYR A 120 -6.95 -11.97 -0.62
C TYR A 120 -7.28 -13.47 -0.57
N GLU A 121 -8.54 -13.83 -0.42
CA GLU A 121 -8.97 -15.24 -0.42
C GLU A 121 -8.74 -15.90 -1.79
N ALA A 122 -8.88 -15.13 -2.88
CA ALA A 122 -8.56 -15.60 -4.20
C ALA A 122 -7.05 -15.71 -4.39
N ALA A 123 -6.28 -14.74 -3.92
CA ALA A 123 -4.82 -14.76 -3.96
C ALA A 123 -4.26 -15.97 -3.19
N GLU A 124 -4.79 -16.27 -2.01
CA GLU A 124 -4.41 -17.45 -1.21
C GLU A 124 -4.53 -18.75 -2.02
N ARG A 125 -5.66 -18.99 -2.70
CA ARG A 125 -5.83 -20.20 -3.53
C ARG A 125 -4.79 -20.32 -4.64
N PHE A 126 -4.39 -19.20 -5.25
CA PHE A 126 -3.33 -19.20 -6.26
C PHE A 126 -1.96 -19.45 -5.63
N PHE A 127 -1.63 -18.80 -4.52
CA PHE A 127 -0.35 -19.03 -3.82
C PHE A 127 -0.24 -20.44 -3.25
N GLU A 128 -1.31 -21.02 -2.72
CA GLU A 128 -1.34 -22.42 -2.28
C GLU A 128 -1.06 -23.37 -3.43
N ARG A 129 -1.67 -23.15 -4.60
CA ARG A 129 -1.40 -23.96 -5.79
C ARG A 129 0.04 -23.80 -6.26
N ALA A 130 0.58 -22.58 -6.28
CA ALA A 130 2.00 -22.35 -6.60
C ALA A 130 2.93 -23.07 -5.62
N HIS A 131 2.61 -23.04 -4.32
CA HIS A 131 3.35 -23.76 -3.29
C HIS A 131 3.27 -25.28 -3.47
N GLN A 132 2.12 -25.85 -3.81
CA GLN A 132 1.99 -27.28 -4.09
C GLN A 132 2.88 -27.73 -5.27
N MET A 133 3.04 -26.88 -6.28
CA MET A 133 3.90 -27.15 -7.43
C MET A 133 5.39 -26.94 -7.15
N LEU A 134 5.72 -25.98 -6.26
CA LEU A 134 7.08 -25.65 -5.86
C LEU A 134 7.21 -25.68 -4.33
N PRO A 135 7.15 -26.86 -3.69
CA PRO A 135 7.06 -26.98 -2.23
C PRO A 135 8.27 -26.43 -1.47
N ASN A 136 9.42 -26.31 -2.13
CA ASN A 136 10.67 -25.83 -1.54
C ASN A 136 11.10 -24.47 -2.09
N ASN A 137 10.17 -23.67 -2.64
CA ASN A 137 10.44 -22.32 -3.09
C ASN A 137 10.14 -21.30 -1.98
N SER A 138 11.18 -20.58 -1.54
CA SER A 138 11.11 -19.57 -0.49
C SER A 138 10.16 -18.40 -0.82
N SER A 139 10.18 -17.90 -2.07
CA SER A 139 9.29 -16.81 -2.52
C SER A 139 7.82 -17.21 -2.47
N ALA A 140 7.48 -18.42 -2.91
CA ALA A 140 6.12 -18.93 -2.89
C ALA A 140 5.58 -19.04 -1.44
N LEU A 141 6.42 -19.55 -0.52
CA LEU A 141 6.09 -19.61 0.91
C LEU A 141 5.90 -18.22 1.52
N MET A 142 6.78 -17.27 1.17
CA MET A 142 6.70 -15.88 1.62
C MET A 142 5.40 -15.22 1.17
N ASN A 143 5.05 -15.34 -0.11
CA ASN A 143 3.82 -14.76 -0.67
C ASN A 143 2.56 -15.36 -0.04
N LEU A 144 2.55 -16.68 0.20
CA LEU A 144 1.46 -17.34 0.93
C LEU A 144 1.39 -16.89 2.40
N GLY A 145 2.53 -16.76 3.08
CA GLY A 145 2.60 -16.25 4.45
C GLY A 145 2.03 -14.83 4.56
N ASN A 146 2.45 -13.93 3.67
CA ASN A 146 1.98 -12.56 3.63
C ASN A 146 0.46 -12.45 3.44
N VAL A 147 -0.14 -13.22 2.52
CA VAL A 147 -1.60 -13.17 2.33
C VAL A 147 -2.35 -13.77 3.52
N ARG A 148 -1.79 -14.82 4.15
CA ARG A 148 -2.38 -15.44 5.35
C ARG A 148 -2.37 -14.50 6.56
N VAL A 149 -1.35 -13.63 6.68
CA VAL A 149 -1.37 -12.52 7.65
C VAL A 149 -2.57 -11.61 7.40
N PHE A 150 -2.83 -11.20 6.16
CA PHE A 150 -3.99 -10.35 5.83
C PHE A 150 -5.31 -11.03 6.14
N LEU A 151 -5.41 -12.35 5.92
CA LEU A 151 -6.59 -13.16 6.24
C LEU A 151 -6.73 -13.49 7.73
N GLY A 152 -5.77 -13.11 8.58
CA GLY A 152 -5.79 -13.42 10.01
C GLY A 152 -5.37 -14.83 10.38
N LYS A 153 -4.86 -15.62 9.42
CA LYS A 153 -4.32 -16.97 9.63
C LYS A 153 -2.85 -16.86 10.09
N ILE A 154 -2.65 -16.25 11.26
CA ILE A 154 -1.32 -15.83 11.73
C ILE A 154 -0.41 -17.02 12.03
N ASP A 155 -0.91 -18.05 12.73
CA ASP A 155 -0.11 -19.24 13.07
C ASP A 155 0.39 -19.98 11.82
N ASP A 156 -0.48 -20.10 10.82
CA ASP A 156 -0.12 -20.66 9.51
C ASP A 156 0.96 -19.83 8.81
N ALA A 157 0.85 -18.49 8.84
CA ALA A 157 1.83 -17.60 8.26
C ALA A 157 3.20 -17.72 8.95
N VAL A 158 3.22 -17.80 10.29
CA VAL A 158 4.43 -18.01 11.09
C VAL A 158 5.12 -19.31 10.69
N ALA A 159 4.37 -20.41 10.54
CA ALA A 159 4.92 -21.68 10.10
C ALA A 159 5.53 -21.60 8.69
N LEU A 160 4.88 -20.88 7.77
CA LEU A 160 5.38 -20.65 6.42
C LEU A 160 6.66 -19.82 6.40
N PHE A 161 6.74 -18.74 7.18
CA PHE A 161 7.95 -17.92 7.27
C PHE A 161 9.12 -18.70 7.87
N LYS A 162 8.90 -19.47 8.95
CA LYS A 162 9.92 -20.35 9.55
C LYS A 162 10.45 -21.36 8.53
N ARG A 163 9.56 -21.98 7.74
CA ARG A 163 9.96 -22.89 6.66
C ARG A 163 10.74 -22.18 5.55
N ALA A 164 10.32 -21.00 5.12
CA ALA A 164 11.04 -20.23 4.11
C ALA A 164 12.46 -19.87 4.59
N ILE A 165 12.60 -19.42 5.83
CA ILE A 165 13.92 -19.15 6.47
C ILE A 165 14.78 -20.41 6.52
N SER A 166 14.21 -21.59 6.81
CA SER A 166 14.99 -22.84 6.80
C SER A 166 15.51 -23.24 5.42
N LEU A 167 14.80 -22.89 4.35
CA LEU A 167 15.19 -23.18 2.96
C LEU A 167 16.18 -22.16 2.42
N GLU A 168 15.97 -20.89 2.77
CA GLU A 168 16.79 -19.76 2.35
C GLU A 168 17.05 -18.84 3.56
N PRO A 169 18.08 -19.12 4.37
CA PRO A 169 18.37 -18.33 5.57
C PRO A 169 18.72 -16.86 5.30
N SER A 170 19.05 -16.51 4.06
CA SER A 170 19.35 -15.13 3.65
C SER A 170 18.10 -14.31 3.29
N ASN A 171 16.90 -14.90 3.32
CA ASN A 171 15.68 -14.22 2.91
C ASN A 171 15.19 -13.22 3.98
N ALA A 172 15.68 -11.99 3.87
CA ALA A 172 15.39 -10.91 4.79
C ALA A 172 13.90 -10.57 4.94
N GLN A 173 13.11 -10.74 3.87
CA GLN A 173 11.67 -10.46 3.90
C GLN A 173 10.93 -11.47 4.76
N CYS A 174 11.31 -12.75 4.74
CA CYS A 174 10.75 -13.77 5.61
C CYS A 174 11.08 -13.53 7.09
N HIS A 175 12.30 -13.11 7.39
CA HIS A 175 12.69 -12.68 8.75
C HIS A 175 11.81 -11.54 9.26
N TRP A 176 11.60 -10.52 8.42
CA TRP A 176 10.71 -9.40 8.73
C TRP A 176 9.23 -9.81 8.85
N GLY A 177 8.74 -10.68 7.96
CA GLY A 177 7.38 -11.22 8.04
C GLY A 177 7.14 -12.01 9.33
N LEU A 178 8.09 -12.85 9.73
CA LEU A 178 8.06 -13.60 10.97
C LEU A 178 8.04 -12.67 12.18
N ALA A 179 9.00 -11.74 12.26
CA ALA A 179 9.09 -10.78 13.35
C ALA A 179 7.79 -9.99 13.52
N ASN A 180 7.11 -9.59 12.43
CA ASN A 180 5.84 -8.85 12.54
C ASN A 180 4.62 -9.74 12.86
N SER A 181 4.73 -11.06 12.72
CA SER A 181 3.61 -11.99 12.91
C SER A 181 3.61 -12.66 14.28
N GLU A 182 4.76 -12.76 14.95
CA GLU A 182 4.93 -13.41 16.24
C GLU A 182 5.65 -12.48 17.23
N ARG A 183 5.25 -12.51 18.51
CA ARG A 183 5.96 -11.77 19.55
C ARG A 183 7.22 -12.53 19.96
N ALA A 184 8.37 -11.86 20.01
CA ALA A 184 9.63 -12.51 20.39
C ALA A 184 9.64 -12.93 21.88
N GLY A 185 10.11 -14.16 22.14
CA GLY A 185 10.30 -14.72 23.49
C GLY A 185 11.77 -14.87 23.91
N SER A 186 12.71 -14.82 22.95
CA SER A 186 14.16 -14.83 23.16
C SER A 186 14.85 -13.98 22.09
N ASP A 187 16.16 -13.77 22.22
CA ASP A 187 17.00 -13.03 21.28
C ASP A 187 17.68 -13.92 20.21
N ASP A 188 17.37 -15.21 20.15
CA ASP A 188 18.00 -16.15 19.20
C ASP A 188 17.83 -15.71 17.74
N HIS A 189 16.62 -15.30 17.37
CA HIS A 189 16.30 -14.81 16.02
C HIS A 189 16.96 -13.45 15.74
N VAL A 190 17.06 -12.59 16.75
CA VAL A 190 17.82 -11.33 16.66
C VAL A 190 19.30 -11.60 16.35
N ILE A 191 19.92 -12.55 17.06
CA ILE A 191 21.31 -12.96 16.83
C ILE A 191 21.49 -13.50 15.40
N GLN A 192 20.56 -14.33 14.92
CA GLN A 192 20.58 -14.83 13.55
C GLN A 192 20.54 -13.69 12.53
N MET A 193 19.62 -12.74 12.68
CA MET A 193 19.50 -11.60 11.77
C MET A 193 20.73 -10.68 11.79
N GLN A 194 21.33 -10.49 12.96
CA GLN A 194 22.59 -9.74 13.10
C GLN A 194 23.74 -10.43 12.37
N ALA A 195 23.86 -11.76 12.46
CA ALA A 195 24.87 -12.51 11.74
C ALA A 195 24.72 -12.39 10.21
N LEU A 196 23.47 -12.38 9.70
CA LEU A 196 23.20 -12.14 8.28
C LEU A 196 23.69 -10.77 7.82
N ILE A 197 23.46 -9.72 8.62
CA ILE A 197 23.94 -8.37 8.32
C ILE A 197 25.48 -8.34 8.35
N GLN A 198 26.10 -8.94 9.36
CA GLN A 198 27.56 -8.97 9.54
C GLN A 198 28.29 -9.76 8.44
N SER A 199 27.62 -10.69 7.77
CA SER A 199 28.18 -11.42 6.61
C SER A 199 28.59 -10.50 5.45
N GLY A 200 28.05 -9.28 5.37
CA GLY A 200 28.30 -8.34 4.28
C GLY A 200 27.64 -8.70 2.95
N GLN A 201 26.87 -9.79 2.89
CA GLN A 201 26.25 -10.28 1.65
C GLN A 201 24.86 -9.67 1.38
N GLN A 202 24.27 -9.02 2.39
CA GLN A 202 22.93 -8.45 2.29
C GLN A 202 22.94 -7.11 1.57
N SER A 203 22.08 -6.97 0.55
CA SER A 203 21.82 -5.68 -0.09
C SER A 203 21.29 -4.65 0.92
N LYS A 204 21.37 -3.36 0.61
CA LYS A 204 20.81 -2.30 1.47
C LYS A 204 19.31 -2.46 1.72
N ARG A 205 18.57 -2.93 0.71
CA ARG A 205 17.14 -3.24 0.84
C ARG A 205 16.91 -4.39 1.82
N ALA A 206 17.71 -5.45 1.74
CA ALA A 206 17.63 -6.59 2.66
C ALA A 206 18.04 -6.21 4.08
N GLN A 207 19.09 -5.39 4.24
CA GLN A 207 19.48 -4.81 5.54
C GLN A 207 18.32 -4.04 6.17
N GLY A 208 17.56 -3.26 5.39
CA GLY A 208 16.34 -2.59 5.86
C GLY A 208 15.36 -3.57 6.50
N PHE A 209 14.99 -4.66 5.81
CA PHE A 209 14.09 -5.66 6.37
C PHE A 209 14.61 -6.26 7.69
N LEU A 210 15.89 -6.69 7.73
CA LEU A 210 16.50 -7.30 8.90
C LEU A 210 16.56 -6.34 10.10
N HIS A 211 16.96 -5.08 9.88
CA HIS A 211 17.04 -4.09 10.94
C HIS A 211 15.67 -3.74 11.53
N TYR A 212 14.63 -3.58 10.69
CA TYR A 212 13.28 -3.37 11.21
C TYR A 212 12.74 -4.59 11.98
N ALA A 213 13.10 -5.81 11.57
CA ALA A 213 12.76 -7.04 12.28
C ALA A 213 13.46 -7.11 13.65
N ILE A 214 14.77 -6.86 13.70
CA ILE A 214 15.55 -6.76 14.95
C ILE A 214 14.96 -5.69 15.87
N GLY A 215 14.61 -4.53 15.33
CA GLY A 215 14.02 -3.43 16.11
C GLY A 215 12.71 -3.84 16.76
N LYS A 216 11.83 -4.52 16.01
CA LYS A 216 10.54 -5.03 16.51
C LYS A 216 10.76 -6.05 17.62
N GLU A 217 11.58 -7.07 17.40
CA GLU A 217 11.79 -8.14 18.40
C GLU A 217 12.51 -7.63 19.64
N SER A 218 13.49 -6.74 19.48
CA SER A 218 14.15 -6.09 20.61
C SER A 218 13.16 -5.27 21.44
N GLU A 219 12.17 -4.63 20.81
CA GLU A 219 11.10 -3.94 21.54
C GLU A 219 10.20 -4.92 22.29
N ASP A 220 9.84 -6.06 21.69
CA ASP A 220 9.03 -7.10 22.35
C ASP A 220 9.69 -7.62 23.63
N LEU A 221 11.03 -7.74 23.60
CA LEU A 221 11.90 -8.16 24.69
C LEU A 221 12.23 -7.03 25.69
N GLY A 222 11.84 -5.78 25.39
CA GLY A 222 12.12 -4.61 26.22
C GLY A 222 13.58 -4.13 26.17
N ASN A 223 14.36 -4.56 25.17
CA ASN A 223 15.71 -4.06 24.93
C ASN A 223 15.66 -2.77 24.10
N TRP A 224 15.30 -1.67 24.76
CA TRP A 224 15.06 -0.36 24.11
C TRP A 224 16.29 0.17 23.34
N PRO A 225 17.53 0.14 23.88
CA PRO A 225 18.69 0.65 23.14
C PRO A 225 18.94 -0.10 21.83
N THR A 226 18.83 -1.43 21.86
CA THR A 226 19.00 -2.26 20.65
C THR A 226 17.86 -2.02 19.66
N ALA A 227 16.62 -1.91 20.17
CA ALA A 227 15.45 -1.63 19.34
C ALA A 227 15.61 -0.32 18.55
N PHE A 228 15.98 0.77 19.23
CA PHE A 228 16.15 2.06 18.57
C PHE A 228 17.31 2.05 17.57
N SER A 229 18.47 1.52 17.98
CA SER A 229 19.63 1.41 17.10
C SER A 229 19.27 0.67 15.81
N ALA A 230 18.54 -0.44 15.93
CA ALA A 230 18.08 -1.19 14.77
C ALA A 230 17.05 -0.42 13.93
N PHE A 231 16.07 0.28 14.52
CA PHE A 231 15.15 1.12 13.73
C PHE A 231 15.87 2.23 12.97
N SER A 232 16.84 2.90 13.60
CA SER A 232 17.65 3.94 12.97
C SER A 232 18.48 3.40 11.80
N GLU A 233 19.14 2.25 11.99
CA GLU A 233 19.90 1.58 10.94
C GLU A 233 19.03 1.06 9.80
N GLY A 234 17.84 0.55 10.12
CA GLY A 234 16.85 0.13 9.12
C GLY A 234 16.33 1.30 8.30
N ALA A 235 16.01 2.42 8.94
CA ALA A 235 15.60 3.65 8.30
C ALA A 235 16.72 4.18 7.37
N ARG A 236 17.96 4.26 7.86
CA ARG A 236 19.13 4.67 7.06
C ARG A 236 19.37 3.76 5.85
N ALA A 237 19.32 2.44 6.05
CA ALA A 237 19.47 1.46 4.96
C ALA A 237 18.37 1.61 3.91
N ARG A 238 17.12 1.87 4.34
CA ARG A 238 16.00 2.06 3.43
C ARG A 238 16.07 3.40 2.71
N ARG A 239 16.38 4.50 3.40
CA ARG A 239 16.53 5.84 2.82
C ARG A 239 17.57 5.89 1.71
N ALA A 240 18.63 5.09 1.82
CA ALA A 240 19.68 4.96 0.79
C ALA A 240 19.22 4.22 -0.49
N THR A 241 18.02 3.62 -0.49
CA THR A 241 17.47 2.85 -1.63
C THR A 241 16.26 3.51 -2.27
N VAL A 242 15.84 4.68 -1.77
CA VAL A 242 14.67 5.41 -2.26
C VAL A 242 15.04 6.87 -2.52
N GLU A 243 14.39 7.45 -3.51
CA GLU A 243 14.52 8.87 -3.83
C GLU A 243 13.34 9.63 -3.21
N PHE A 244 13.64 10.51 -2.27
CA PHE A 244 12.68 11.47 -1.72
C PHE A 244 13.21 12.89 -1.97
N ASN A 245 12.45 13.66 -2.74
CA ASN A 245 12.73 15.06 -3.01
C ASN A 245 11.76 15.93 -2.21
N GLU A 246 12.27 16.53 -1.14
CA GLU A 246 11.46 17.36 -0.26
C GLU A 246 10.95 18.65 -0.94
N ALA A 247 11.71 19.21 -1.90
CA ALA A 247 11.27 20.39 -2.64
C ALA A 247 10.03 20.11 -3.50
N ASP A 248 9.95 18.92 -4.09
CA ASP A 248 8.76 18.48 -4.84
C ASP A 248 7.55 18.33 -3.91
N GLU A 249 7.75 17.81 -2.69
CA GLU A 249 6.69 17.69 -1.70
C GLU A 249 6.19 19.07 -1.25
N ILE A 250 7.09 20.01 -0.93
CA ILE A 250 6.72 21.39 -0.56
C ILE A 250 5.89 22.03 -1.68
N ALA A 251 6.39 22.00 -2.92
CA ALA A 251 5.71 22.60 -4.05
C ALA A 251 4.33 21.97 -4.33
N MET A 252 4.18 20.67 -4.06
CA MET A 252 2.89 19.98 -4.15
C MET A 252 1.91 20.45 -3.07
N PHE A 253 2.33 20.49 -1.80
CA PHE A 253 1.47 20.94 -0.69
C PHE A 253 1.04 22.39 -0.88
N ASP A 254 1.97 23.28 -1.26
CA ASP A 254 1.67 24.69 -1.52
C ASP A 254 0.66 24.85 -2.66
N ALA A 255 0.82 24.10 -3.76
CA ALA A 255 -0.11 24.13 -4.87
C ALA A 255 -1.51 23.63 -4.47
N ILE A 256 -1.60 22.58 -3.65
CA ILE A 256 -2.89 22.09 -3.14
C ILE A 256 -3.58 23.19 -2.33
N LYS A 257 -2.88 23.80 -1.36
CA LYS A 257 -3.45 24.87 -0.53
C LYS A 257 -3.91 26.07 -1.36
N ALA A 258 -3.09 26.49 -2.33
CA ALA A 258 -3.39 27.66 -3.15
C ALA A 258 -4.55 27.43 -4.14
N THR A 259 -4.72 26.19 -4.61
CA THR A 259 -5.71 25.86 -5.66
C THR A 259 -7.07 25.50 -5.09
N TYR A 260 -7.09 24.73 -4.00
CA TYR A 260 -8.30 24.12 -3.47
C TYR A 260 -8.84 24.90 -2.27
N THR A 261 -9.78 25.78 -2.56
CA THR A 261 -10.48 26.66 -1.61
C THR A 261 -12.00 26.45 -1.66
N ALA A 262 -12.74 27.08 -0.75
CA ALA A 262 -14.20 27.15 -0.77
C ALA A 262 -14.72 27.75 -2.07
N ASP A 263 -14.06 28.80 -2.57
CA ASP A 263 -14.38 29.46 -3.84
C ASP A 263 -14.16 28.50 -5.02
N TRP A 264 -13.05 27.77 -5.03
CA TRP A 264 -12.81 26.75 -6.05
C TRP A 264 -13.92 25.69 -6.05
N LEU A 265 -14.26 25.14 -4.88
CA LEU A 265 -15.26 24.08 -4.74
C LEU A 265 -16.65 24.55 -5.17
N SER A 266 -17.06 25.75 -4.75
CA SER A 266 -18.36 26.33 -5.10
C SER A 266 -18.49 26.68 -6.58
N ALA A 267 -17.37 26.95 -7.26
CA ALA A 267 -17.31 27.20 -8.70
C ALA A 267 -17.26 25.91 -9.55
N ARG A 268 -17.25 24.71 -8.95
CA ARG A 268 -17.28 23.45 -9.70
C ARG A 268 -18.72 23.04 -10.04
N PRO A 269 -18.94 22.33 -11.17
CA PRO A 269 -20.22 21.68 -11.40
C PRO A 269 -20.45 20.56 -10.36
N PRO A 270 -21.72 20.16 -10.12
CA PRO A 270 -22.02 19.10 -9.16
C PRO A 270 -21.33 17.78 -9.50
N GLY A 271 -20.72 17.15 -8.49
CA GLY A 271 -20.16 15.81 -8.60
C GLY A 271 -21.23 14.71 -8.67
N THR A 272 -20.80 13.47 -8.49
CA THR A 272 -21.70 12.31 -8.49
C THR A 272 -22.37 12.14 -7.13
N ALA A 273 -23.69 12.30 -7.08
CA ALA A 273 -24.48 12.14 -5.86
C ALA A 273 -24.55 10.65 -5.44
N ASP A 274 -23.65 10.24 -4.57
CA ASP A 274 -23.61 8.91 -3.96
C ASP A 274 -23.11 9.02 -2.51
N SER A 275 -23.86 8.45 -1.58
CA SER A 275 -23.56 8.51 -0.13
C SER A 275 -22.91 7.25 0.41
N SER A 276 -22.68 6.22 -0.42
CA SER A 276 -22.09 4.95 0.01
C SER A 276 -20.62 5.04 0.48
N PRO A 277 -19.75 5.93 -0.05
CA PRO A 277 -18.35 5.96 0.37
C PRO A 277 -18.13 6.70 1.71
N ILE A 278 -17.38 6.06 2.60
CA ILE A 278 -16.82 6.65 3.81
C ILE A 278 -15.30 6.62 3.67
N PHE A 279 -14.66 7.78 3.61
CA PHE A 279 -13.21 7.87 3.56
C PHE A 279 -12.65 7.99 4.98
N VAL A 280 -11.74 7.10 5.34
CA VAL A 280 -10.98 7.18 6.60
C VAL A 280 -9.54 7.56 6.27
N LEU A 281 -9.16 8.77 6.64
CA LEU A 281 -7.88 9.39 6.27
C LEU A 281 -7.13 9.97 7.46
N GLY A 282 -5.88 10.36 7.23
CA GLY A 282 -4.98 10.93 8.22
C GLY A 282 -3.54 10.54 7.92
N GLN A 283 -2.62 10.83 8.83
CA GLN A 283 -1.26 10.33 8.67
C GLN A 283 -1.21 8.78 8.85
N PRO A 284 -0.33 8.04 8.15
CA PRO A 284 -0.09 6.63 8.49
C PRO A 284 0.21 6.44 9.97
N ARG A 285 -0.19 5.28 10.52
CA ARG A 285 0.06 4.87 11.92
C ARG A 285 -0.61 5.74 13.00
N THR A 286 -1.62 6.55 12.66
CA THR A 286 -2.42 7.30 13.63
C THR A 286 -3.60 6.51 14.24
N GLY A 287 -3.81 5.26 13.81
CA GLY A 287 -4.93 4.43 14.31
C GLY A 287 -6.10 4.28 13.33
N THR A 288 -5.93 4.64 12.05
CA THR A 288 -6.95 4.51 10.98
C THR A 288 -7.55 3.12 10.87
N THR A 289 -6.78 2.08 11.14
CA THR A 289 -7.29 0.70 11.12
C THR A 289 -8.21 0.39 12.31
N LEU A 290 -7.97 0.98 13.49
CA LEU A 290 -8.88 0.82 14.63
C LEU A 290 -10.23 1.47 14.32
N ILE A 291 -10.22 2.70 13.83
CA ILE A 291 -11.45 3.42 13.49
C ILE A 291 -12.20 2.77 12.33
N GLU A 292 -11.50 2.32 11.29
CA GLU A 292 -12.11 1.51 10.23
C GLU A 292 -12.82 0.28 10.80
N ARG A 293 -12.22 -0.44 11.75
CA ARG A 293 -12.87 -1.61 12.37
C ARG A 293 -14.09 -1.24 13.21
N VAL A 294 -14.04 -0.14 13.97
CA VAL A 294 -15.20 0.36 14.71
C VAL A 294 -16.36 0.61 13.74
N ILE A 295 -16.11 1.32 12.64
CA ILE A 295 -17.12 1.63 11.62
C ILE A 295 -17.63 0.35 10.92
N THR A 296 -16.73 -0.55 10.52
CA THR A 296 -17.06 -1.71 9.67
C THR A 296 -17.62 -2.90 10.44
N SER A 297 -17.63 -2.82 11.77
CA SER A 297 -18.38 -3.75 12.63
C SER A 297 -19.89 -3.49 12.58
N HIS A 298 -20.29 -2.31 12.09
CA HIS A 298 -21.69 -2.01 11.80
C HIS A 298 -22.21 -2.87 10.62
N SER A 299 -23.41 -3.41 10.76
CA SER A 299 -24.03 -4.36 9.82
C SER A 299 -24.14 -3.80 8.39
N GLN A 300 -24.29 -2.48 8.23
CA GLN A 300 -24.44 -1.79 6.94
C GLN A 300 -23.13 -1.29 6.31
N VAL A 301 -21.97 -1.48 6.96
CA VAL A 301 -20.68 -0.95 6.43
C VAL A 301 -19.69 -2.06 6.10
N PHE A 302 -19.10 -2.00 4.91
CA PHE A 302 -18.08 -2.94 4.42
C PHE A 302 -16.66 -2.30 4.45
N SER A 303 -15.63 -3.03 4.85
CA SER A 303 -14.23 -2.55 4.72
C SER A 303 -13.71 -2.82 3.31
N ALA A 304 -13.38 -1.77 2.56
CA ALA A 304 -12.72 -1.89 1.26
C ALA A 304 -11.18 -1.84 1.35
N GLY A 305 -10.62 -1.57 2.53
CA GLY A 305 -9.18 -1.47 2.76
C GLY A 305 -8.54 -0.21 2.18
N GLU A 306 -7.25 -0.29 1.84
CA GLU A 306 -6.43 0.81 1.30
C GLU A 306 -6.55 0.93 -0.23
N LEU A 307 -7.68 1.46 -0.70
CA LEU A 307 -7.95 1.61 -2.12
C LEU A 307 -7.08 2.68 -2.79
N GLN A 308 -6.44 2.34 -3.91
CA GLN A 308 -5.73 3.28 -4.79
C GLN A 308 -6.65 3.93 -5.83
N GLN A 309 -7.89 3.48 -5.89
CA GLN A 309 -8.84 3.68 -6.96
C GLN A 309 -9.17 5.16 -7.18
N PHE A 310 -9.31 5.96 -6.11
CA PHE A 310 -9.59 7.38 -6.24
C PHE A 310 -8.43 8.14 -6.91
N GLY A 311 -7.21 7.99 -6.41
CA GLY A 311 -6.03 8.63 -7.02
C GLY A 311 -5.79 8.16 -8.46
N LEU A 312 -6.09 6.89 -8.77
CA LEU A 312 -6.03 6.37 -10.14
C LEU A 312 -7.13 6.95 -11.04
N ALA A 313 -8.31 7.23 -10.51
CA ALA A 313 -9.37 7.93 -11.24
C ALA A 313 -8.93 9.36 -11.60
N VAL A 314 -8.38 10.12 -10.63
CA VAL A 314 -7.81 11.45 -10.85
C VAL A 314 -6.73 11.43 -11.93
N ARG A 315 -5.76 10.51 -11.83
CA ARG A 315 -4.66 10.40 -12.81
C ARG A 315 -5.16 10.08 -14.22
N ARG A 316 -6.19 9.24 -14.33
CA ARG A 316 -6.74 8.85 -15.63
C ARG A 316 -7.57 9.97 -16.25
N ALA A 317 -8.37 10.70 -15.47
CA ALA A 317 -9.14 11.84 -15.96
C ALA A 317 -8.23 12.96 -16.46
N THR A 318 -7.12 13.22 -15.74
CA THR A 318 -6.09 14.20 -16.14
C THR A 318 -5.17 13.72 -17.26
N ARG A 319 -5.23 12.42 -17.65
CA ARG A 319 -4.28 11.76 -18.57
C ARG A 319 -2.82 11.97 -18.17
N HIS A 320 -2.58 12.09 -16.87
CA HIS A 320 -1.27 12.42 -16.34
C HIS A 320 -0.34 11.20 -16.38
N ASN A 321 0.85 11.38 -16.96
CA ASN A 321 1.79 10.28 -17.26
C ASN A 321 3.04 10.26 -16.36
N ASP A 322 3.02 10.96 -15.24
CA ASP A 322 4.09 10.90 -14.24
C ASP A 322 4.05 9.52 -13.52
N PRO A 323 5.20 8.82 -13.38
CA PRO A 323 5.29 7.61 -12.58
C PRO A 323 5.03 7.83 -11.08
N LYS A 324 5.24 9.04 -10.55
CA LYS A 324 4.96 9.39 -9.15
C LYS A 324 3.46 9.27 -8.87
N ARG A 325 3.14 8.73 -7.69
CA ARG A 325 1.75 8.56 -7.24
C ARG A 325 1.04 9.90 -7.08
N PHE A 326 1.74 10.88 -6.53
CA PHE A 326 1.27 12.25 -6.31
C PHE A 326 2.35 13.21 -6.79
N SER A 327 1.93 14.29 -7.44
CA SER A 327 2.80 15.36 -7.92
C SER A 327 2.03 16.68 -7.93
N ARG A 328 2.75 17.80 -7.85
CA ARG A 328 2.17 19.13 -8.02
C ARG A 328 1.35 19.22 -9.31
N ASP A 329 1.93 18.78 -10.42
CA ASP A 329 1.34 18.92 -11.74
C ASP A 329 0.08 18.05 -11.90
N LEU A 330 -0.01 16.90 -11.21
CA LEU A 330 -1.24 16.11 -11.13
C LEU A 330 -2.36 16.91 -10.47
N PHE A 331 -2.09 17.56 -9.33
CA PHE A 331 -3.09 18.32 -8.60
C PHE A 331 -3.49 19.61 -9.32
N LEU A 332 -2.57 20.28 -10.01
CA LEU A 332 -2.93 21.43 -10.84
C LEU A 332 -3.83 21.01 -12.01
N ALA A 333 -3.49 19.93 -12.71
CA ALA A 333 -4.31 19.41 -13.79
C ALA A 333 -5.69 18.93 -13.31
N ALA A 334 -5.77 18.33 -12.13
CA ALA A 334 -7.02 17.81 -11.57
C ALA A 334 -8.03 18.91 -11.20
N ALA A 335 -7.57 20.15 -10.95
CA ALA A 335 -8.44 21.26 -10.57
C ALA A 335 -9.45 21.68 -11.66
N ASP A 336 -9.12 21.40 -12.92
CA ASP A 336 -9.92 21.74 -14.10
C ASP A 336 -10.76 20.56 -14.62
N ILE A 337 -10.65 19.37 -14.01
CA ILE A 337 -11.42 18.19 -14.40
C ILE A 337 -12.84 18.29 -13.84
N ASP A 338 -13.82 17.84 -14.65
CA ASP A 338 -15.20 17.67 -14.19
C ASP A 338 -15.23 16.67 -13.01
N PRO A 339 -15.65 17.11 -11.80
CA PRO A 339 -15.69 16.23 -10.64
C PRO A 339 -16.59 15.01 -10.84
N ALA A 340 -17.65 15.11 -11.65
CA ALA A 340 -18.53 13.99 -11.94
C ALA A 340 -17.80 12.87 -12.70
N GLU A 341 -16.84 13.20 -13.56
CA GLU A 341 -16.01 12.20 -14.26
C GLU A 341 -15.21 11.36 -13.25
N ILE A 342 -14.52 12.02 -12.33
CA ILE A 342 -13.71 11.37 -11.28
C ILE A 342 -14.62 10.50 -10.40
N GLY A 343 -15.75 11.05 -9.94
CA GLY A 343 -16.71 10.34 -9.08
C GLY A 343 -17.25 9.07 -9.75
N GLN A 344 -17.66 9.13 -11.01
CA GLN A 344 -18.15 7.97 -11.76
C GLN A 344 -17.05 6.92 -11.99
N MET A 345 -15.81 7.34 -12.23
CA MET A 345 -14.68 6.42 -12.39
C MET A 345 -14.38 5.68 -11.09
N TYR A 346 -14.37 6.40 -9.97
CA TYR A 346 -14.20 5.81 -8.64
C TYR A 346 -15.32 4.81 -8.34
N LEU A 347 -16.58 5.22 -8.42
CA LEU A 347 -17.74 4.37 -8.10
C LEU A 347 -17.86 3.13 -8.98
N ARG A 348 -17.48 3.23 -10.27
CA ARG A 348 -17.40 2.05 -11.15
C ARG A 348 -16.31 1.08 -10.71
N SER A 349 -15.16 1.60 -10.28
CA SER A 349 -14.04 0.76 -9.81
C SER A 349 -14.28 0.11 -8.45
N THR A 350 -15.24 0.62 -7.67
CA THR A 350 -15.63 0.09 -6.34
C THR A 350 -17.00 -0.59 -6.34
N ALA A 351 -17.57 -0.88 -7.51
CA ALA A 351 -18.92 -1.43 -7.64
C ALA A 351 -19.10 -2.76 -6.89
N LYS A 352 -18.07 -3.62 -6.83
CA LYS A 352 -18.13 -4.90 -6.11
C LYS A 352 -18.28 -4.72 -4.61
N GLN A 353 -17.67 -3.70 -4.03
CA GLN A 353 -17.74 -3.39 -2.60
C GLN A 353 -19.16 -2.93 -2.23
N ARG A 354 -19.78 -2.12 -3.10
CA ARG A 354 -21.16 -1.61 -2.95
C ARG A 354 -22.23 -2.70 -3.00
N ILE A 355 -21.97 -3.82 -3.69
CA ILE A 355 -22.89 -4.96 -3.72
C ILE A 355 -22.94 -5.66 -2.35
N LYS A 356 -21.87 -5.58 -1.55
CA LYS A 356 -21.80 -6.28 -0.27
C LYS A 356 -22.68 -5.62 0.79
N LYS A 357 -22.65 -4.29 0.90
CA LYS A 357 -23.38 -3.51 1.92
C LYS A 357 -23.68 -2.08 1.41
N PRO A 358 -24.67 -1.36 2.01
CA PRO A 358 -25.04 0.00 1.59
C PRO A 358 -23.89 1.03 1.63
N PHE A 359 -22.99 0.89 2.60
CA PHE A 359 -21.83 1.75 2.77
C PHE A 359 -20.54 0.94 2.71
N PHE A 360 -19.44 1.61 2.34
CA PHE A 360 -18.11 1.03 2.44
C PHE A 360 -17.07 2.04 2.89
N VAL A 361 -16.08 1.56 3.63
CA VAL A 361 -14.93 2.34 4.07
C VAL A 361 -13.80 2.18 3.07
N ASP A 362 -13.38 3.28 2.48
CA ASP A 362 -12.08 3.45 1.81
C ASP A 362 -11.11 4.06 2.83
N LYS A 363 -10.34 3.19 3.48
CA LYS A 363 -9.35 3.61 4.47
C LYS A 363 -8.01 3.65 3.78
N LEU A 364 -7.65 4.81 3.26
CA LEU A 364 -6.31 5.08 2.74
C LEU A 364 -5.81 6.38 3.40
N PRO A 365 -4.80 6.33 4.30
CA PRO A 365 -4.40 7.48 5.10
C PRO A 365 -4.15 8.75 4.26
N VAL A 366 -3.36 8.62 3.19
CA VAL A 366 -2.98 9.72 2.28
C VAL A 366 -4.11 10.28 1.41
N ASN A 367 -5.34 9.77 1.50
CA ASN A 367 -6.48 10.43 0.86
C ASN A 367 -6.70 11.85 1.39
N TYR A 368 -6.06 12.27 2.50
CA TYR A 368 -6.03 13.66 2.93
C TYR A 368 -5.55 14.61 1.80
N LEU A 369 -4.61 14.18 0.94
CA LEU A 369 -4.16 14.99 -0.20
C LEU A 369 -5.26 15.20 -1.25
N ASN A 370 -6.16 14.23 -1.39
CA ASN A 370 -7.27 14.25 -2.35
C ASN A 370 -8.56 14.84 -1.76
N LEU A 371 -8.57 15.28 -0.50
CA LEU A 371 -9.79 15.67 0.22
C LEU A 371 -10.67 16.65 -0.58
N PRO A 372 -10.15 17.76 -1.14
CA PRO A 372 -10.99 18.69 -1.90
C PRO A 372 -11.58 18.07 -3.17
N LEU A 373 -10.79 17.22 -3.86
CA LEU A 373 -11.25 16.49 -5.03
C LEU A 373 -12.32 15.45 -4.68
N ILE A 374 -12.22 14.80 -3.50
CA ILE A 374 -13.24 13.88 -3.01
C ILE A 374 -14.55 14.63 -2.74
N LEU A 375 -14.49 15.77 -2.05
CA LEU A 375 -15.67 16.60 -1.79
C LEU A 375 -16.34 17.08 -3.08
N ALA A 376 -15.54 17.50 -4.08
CA ALA A 376 -16.06 17.90 -5.37
C ALA A 376 -16.69 16.71 -6.14
N ALA A 377 -16.01 15.57 -6.17
CA ALA A 377 -16.41 14.42 -6.99
C ALA A 377 -17.58 13.62 -6.38
N LEU A 378 -17.69 13.60 -5.05
CA LEU A 378 -18.62 12.80 -4.26
C LEU A 378 -19.18 13.65 -3.11
N PRO A 379 -20.05 14.63 -3.39
CA PRO A 379 -20.50 15.62 -2.40
C PRO A 379 -21.26 15.03 -1.20
N ASN A 380 -21.72 13.78 -1.29
CA ASN A 380 -22.45 13.10 -0.22
C ASN A 380 -21.57 12.06 0.53
N ALA A 381 -20.30 11.89 0.16
CA ALA A 381 -19.39 11.00 0.86
C ALA A 381 -19.06 11.53 2.26
N LYS A 382 -18.77 10.63 3.19
CA LYS A 382 -18.34 11.01 4.55
C LYS A 382 -16.81 11.00 4.65
N ILE A 383 -16.24 12.00 5.30
CA ILE A 383 -14.80 12.09 5.55
C ILE A 383 -14.55 11.97 7.06
N VAL A 384 -13.83 10.94 7.45
CA VAL A 384 -13.36 10.72 8.82
C VAL A 384 -11.85 10.94 8.86
N HIS A 385 -11.41 11.90 9.66
CA HIS A 385 -10.01 12.29 9.80
C HIS A 385 -9.50 11.92 11.18
N LEU A 386 -8.41 11.15 11.23
CA LEU A 386 -7.82 10.75 12.50
C LEU A 386 -6.67 11.63 12.91
N VAL A 387 -6.75 12.10 14.15
CA VAL A 387 -5.77 12.96 14.80
C VAL A 387 -5.10 12.18 15.92
N ARG A 388 -3.77 12.26 15.97
CA ARG A 388 -2.93 11.64 16.99
C ARG A 388 -1.81 12.59 17.39
N GLY A 389 -1.30 12.48 18.61
CA GLY A 389 -0.15 13.22 19.12
C GLY A 389 1.05 13.18 18.14
N PRO A 390 1.67 14.33 17.82
CA PRO A 390 2.70 14.42 16.78
C PRO A 390 3.89 13.49 16.98
N MET A 391 4.42 13.40 18.21
CA MET A 391 5.57 12.53 18.50
C MET A 391 5.22 11.05 18.31
N ASP A 392 4.06 10.62 18.79
CA ASP A 392 3.59 9.26 18.63
C ASP A 392 3.31 8.90 17.16
N ALA A 393 2.72 9.82 16.39
CA ALA A 393 2.44 9.62 14.97
C ALA A 393 3.73 9.54 14.13
N CYS A 394 4.66 10.47 14.35
CA CYS A 394 5.95 10.51 13.65
C CYS A 394 6.80 9.30 14.01
N PHE A 395 6.94 8.97 15.30
CA PHE A 395 7.73 7.82 15.73
C PHE A 395 7.15 6.51 15.20
N ALA A 396 5.83 6.32 15.28
CA ALA A 396 5.19 5.11 14.78
C ALA A 396 5.38 4.91 13.27
N SER A 397 5.48 6.01 12.50
CA SER A 397 5.83 5.96 11.08
C SER A 397 7.31 5.68 10.86
N PHE A 398 8.20 6.32 11.63
CA PHE A 398 9.65 6.11 11.54
C PHE A 398 10.06 4.66 11.77
N LYS A 399 9.47 4.02 12.79
CA LYS A 399 9.76 2.63 13.13
C LYS A 399 9.05 1.59 12.26
N GLN A 400 8.35 2.00 11.20
CA GLN A 400 7.65 1.11 10.28
C GLN A 400 8.33 1.05 8.91
N LEU A 401 8.48 -0.16 8.36
CA LEU A 401 8.89 -0.36 6.97
C LEU A 401 7.67 -0.39 6.06
N PHE A 402 7.58 0.57 5.12
CA PHE A 402 6.40 0.81 4.27
C PHE A 402 6.46 0.32 2.82
N ALA A 403 7.40 -0.57 2.47
CA ALA A 403 7.62 -1.10 1.13
C ALA A 403 7.94 -0.07 0.02
N ASP A 404 7.32 1.11 -0.03
CA ASP A 404 7.65 2.37 -0.75
C ASP A 404 6.56 3.46 -0.55
N ALA A 405 5.59 3.26 0.36
CA ALA A 405 4.39 4.10 0.41
C ALA A 405 4.58 5.49 1.04
N TYR A 406 5.54 5.66 1.95
CA TYR A 406 5.76 6.89 2.72
C TYR A 406 7.26 7.18 2.81
N LEU A 407 7.81 7.82 1.79
CA LEU A 407 9.27 7.92 1.60
C LEU A 407 9.97 8.81 2.64
N HIS A 408 9.28 9.82 3.17
CA HIS A 408 9.76 10.72 4.23
C HIS A 408 9.92 10.04 5.60
N SER A 409 9.41 8.81 5.79
CA SER A 409 9.40 8.17 7.10
C SER A 409 10.77 7.63 7.52
N TYR A 410 11.77 7.63 6.64
CA TYR A 410 13.06 7.00 6.88
C TYR A 410 14.14 7.96 7.39
N ASP A 411 13.76 9.20 7.71
CA ASP A 411 14.59 10.18 8.40
C ASP A 411 13.74 10.95 9.42
N GLN A 412 14.30 11.24 10.60
CA GLN A 412 13.56 11.90 11.69
C GLN A 412 13.14 13.33 11.31
N GLY A 413 14.02 14.08 10.64
CA GLY A 413 13.75 15.46 10.24
C GLY A 413 12.77 15.53 9.07
N GLU A 414 12.96 14.68 8.06
CA GLU A 414 12.01 14.57 6.92
C GLU A 414 10.60 14.20 7.43
N MET A 415 10.49 13.24 8.36
CA MET A 415 9.22 12.84 8.96
C MET A 415 8.55 13.99 9.75
N ALA A 416 9.32 14.74 10.56
CA ALA A 416 8.83 15.89 11.31
C ALA A 416 8.33 17.01 10.39
N ARG A 417 9.10 17.36 9.35
CA ARG A 417 8.70 18.38 8.36
C ARG A 417 7.46 17.96 7.56
N HIS A 418 7.38 16.69 7.18
CA HIS A 418 6.17 16.16 6.55
C HIS A 418 4.95 16.25 7.46
N HIS A 419 5.08 15.89 8.75
CA HIS A 419 3.98 15.99 9.71
C HIS A 419 3.49 17.43 9.87
N ALA A 420 4.41 18.41 9.96
CA ALA A 420 4.05 19.82 10.03
C ALA A 420 3.27 20.28 8.78
N ARG A 421 3.74 19.91 7.57
CA ARG A 421 3.03 20.18 6.31
C ARG A 421 1.64 19.55 6.27
N TYR A 422 1.51 18.30 6.70
CA TYR A 422 0.22 17.61 6.81
C TYR A 422 -0.74 18.32 7.77
N ARG A 423 -0.27 18.72 8.95
CA ARG A 423 -1.10 19.41 9.95
C ARG A 423 -1.57 20.78 9.43
N ASP A 424 -0.68 21.54 8.82
CA ASP A 424 -1.00 22.83 8.19
C ASP A 424 -2.00 22.66 7.03
N LEU A 425 -1.83 21.64 6.18
CA LEU A 425 -2.78 21.32 5.12
C LEU A 425 -4.17 20.95 5.67
N MET A 426 -4.25 20.13 6.72
CA MET A 426 -5.54 19.79 7.33
C MET A 426 -6.19 20.99 8.03
N ALA A 427 -5.41 21.88 8.64
CA ALA A 427 -5.92 23.12 9.20
C ALA A 427 -6.50 24.04 8.12
N HIS A 428 -5.85 24.13 6.96
CA HIS A 428 -6.37 24.81 5.77
C HIS A 428 -7.70 24.22 5.32
N PHE A 429 -7.80 22.89 5.17
CA PHE A 429 -9.06 22.25 4.77
C PHE A 429 -10.20 22.41 5.76
N HIS A 430 -9.91 22.44 7.07
CA HIS A 430 -10.91 22.75 8.09
C HIS A 430 -11.46 24.18 7.97
N ALA A 431 -10.61 25.14 7.58
CA ALA A 431 -11.02 26.52 7.34
C ALA A 431 -11.84 26.67 6.05
N GLU A 432 -11.42 26.01 4.97
CA GLU A 432 -12.08 26.10 3.66
C GLU A 432 -13.38 25.27 3.57
N PHE A 433 -13.48 24.16 4.30
CA PHE A 433 -14.60 23.21 4.19
C PHE A 433 -15.25 22.92 5.56
N PRO A 434 -15.78 23.94 6.26
CA PRO A 434 -16.33 23.77 7.60
C PRO A 434 -17.47 22.74 7.62
N GLY A 435 -17.40 21.79 8.57
CA GLY A 435 -18.41 20.75 8.77
C GLY A 435 -18.35 19.57 7.80
N GLN A 436 -17.39 19.53 6.86
CA GLN A 436 -17.22 18.43 5.90
C GLN A 436 -16.34 17.28 6.45
N ILE A 437 -15.59 17.53 7.53
CA ILE A 437 -14.58 16.62 8.07
C ILE A 437 -14.96 16.23 9.50
N ILE A 438 -15.04 14.93 9.76
CA ILE A 438 -15.30 14.37 11.09
C ILE A 438 -13.96 14.02 11.73
N ASP A 439 -13.47 14.84 12.65
CA ASP A 439 -12.24 14.54 13.39
C ASP A 439 -12.47 13.50 14.49
N VAL A 440 -11.54 12.55 14.58
CA VAL A 440 -11.49 11.53 15.61
C VAL A 440 -10.12 11.57 16.28
N SER A 441 -10.13 11.86 17.59
CA SER A 441 -8.94 11.80 18.45
C SER A 441 -8.63 10.33 18.77
N TYR A 442 -7.42 9.89 18.39
CA TYR A 442 -6.96 8.53 18.68
C TYR A 442 -6.86 8.31 20.19
N GLU A 443 -6.27 9.26 20.90
CA GLU A 443 -6.03 9.17 22.34
C GLU A 443 -7.34 9.10 23.12
N ASP A 444 -8.34 9.90 22.76
CA ASP A 444 -9.65 9.87 23.45
C ASP A 444 -10.38 8.57 23.17
N THR A 445 -10.37 8.12 21.91
CA THR A 445 -11.02 6.85 21.51
C THR A 445 -10.35 5.64 22.16
N ALA A 446 -9.02 5.63 22.25
CA ALA A 446 -8.28 4.52 22.86
C ALA A 446 -8.42 4.49 24.40
N ARG A 447 -8.66 5.64 25.05
CA ARG A 447 -8.92 5.73 26.49
C ARG A 447 -10.36 5.37 26.84
N ASP A 448 -11.32 5.84 26.05
CA ASP A 448 -12.75 5.62 26.29
C ASP A 448 -13.49 5.39 24.97
N LEU A 449 -13.61 4.11 24.60
CA LEU A 449 -14.08 3.71 23.26
C LEU A 449 -15.55 4.06 23.04
N GLU A 450 -16.43 3.72 23.98
CA GLU A 450 -17.87 3.75 23.75
C GLU A 450 -18.43 5.14 23.40
N PRO A 451 -18.21 6.20 24.19
CA PRO A 451 -18.75 7.52 23.86
C PRO A 451 -18.18 8.05 22.54
N ASN A 452 -16.89 7.79 22.26
CA ASN A 452 -16.25 8.22 21.02
C ASN A 452 -16.77 7.45 19.80
N ALA A 453 -16.96 6.13 19.92
CA ALA A 453 -17.56 5.30 18.88
C ALA A 453 -19.00 5.71 18.60
N ARG A 454 -19.83 5.93 19.63
CA ARG A 454 -21.21 6.40 19.48
C ARG A 454 -21.28 7.74 18.74
N LYS A 455 -20.43 8.70 19.13
CA LYS A 455 -20.32 10.00 18.47
C LYS A 455 -19.95 9.86 16.99
N LEU A 456 -18.98 9.00 16.68
CA LEU A 456 -18.56 8.73 15.30
C LEU A 456 -19.68 8.11 14.46
N ILE A 457 -20.33 7.05 14.95
CA ILE A 457 -21.41 6.35 14.24
C ILE A 457 -22.59 7.31 13.98
N ALA A 458 -22.96 8.12 14.97
CA ALA A 458 -23.99 9.15 14.80
C ALA A 458 -23.59 10.21 13.76
N ALA A 459 -22.34 10.68 13.75
CA ALA A 459 -21.85 11.63 12.76
C ALA A 459 -21.84 11.07 11.32
N LEU A 460 -21.74 9.75 11.18
CA LEU A 460 -21.89 9.05 9.90
C LEU A 460 -23.36 8.91 9.46
N GLY A 461 -24.33 9.23 10.32
CA GLY A 461 -25.75 9.07 10.05
C GLY A 461 -26.23 7.62 10.14
N LEU A 462 -25.53 6.80 10.94
CA LEU A 462 -25.88 5.40 11.18
C LEU A 462 -26.51 5.24 12.57
N GLU A 463 -27.43 4.28 12.68
CA GLU A 463 -27.96 3.86 13.98
C GLU A 463 -26.87 3.14 14.79
N TRP A 464 -26.99 3.16 16.11
CA TRP A 464 -26.00 2.50 16.95
C TRP A 464 -26.15 0.97 16.94
N GLU A 465 -25.03 0.26 16.86
CA GLU A 465 -24.94 -1.18 17.04
C GLU A 465 -23.79 -1.53 18.00
N ASP A 466 -24.05 -2.36 19.03
CA ASP A 466 -23.04 -2.75 20.02
C ASP A 466 -21.83 -3.48 19.41
N ALA A 467 -22.00 -4.08 18.24
CA ALA A 467 -20.92 -4.68 17.46
C ALA A 467 -19.76 -3.69 17.19
N CYS A 468 -20.03 -2.38 17.15
CA CYS A 468 -19.01 -1.33 17.00
C CYS A 468 -18.00 -1.29 18.16
N LEU A 469 -18.36 -1.78 19.35
CA LEU A 469 -17.44 -1.92 20.49
C LEU A 469 -16.63 -3.22 20.42
N ASN A 470 -17.22 -4.27 19.86
CA ASN A 470 -16.62 -5.60 19.74
C ASN A 470 -15.83 -5.75 18.45
N PHE A 471 -15.23 -4.65 17.96
CA PHE A 471 -14.61 -4.60 16.65
C PHE A 471 -13.48 -5.62 16.46
N HIS A 472 -12.82 -6.01 17.54
CA HIS A 472 -11.70 -6.95 17.59
C HIS A 472 -12.13 -8.41 17.34
N GLU A 473 -13.41 -8.74 17.55
CA GLU A 473 -13.98 -10.06 17.31
C GLU A 473 -14.23 -10.35 15.82
N SER A 474 -14.24 -9.31 14.98
CA SER A 474 -14.41 -9.49 13.53
C SER A 474 -13.31 -10.37 12.92
N SER A 475 -13.73 -11.39 12.18
CA SER A 475 -12.86 -12.31 11.44
C SER A 475 -12.46 -11.77 10.06
N ALA A 476 -12.91 -10.57 9.68
CA ALA A 476 -12.58 -9.99 8.38
C ALA A 476 -11.07 -9.82 8.20
N GLY A 477 -10.61 -9.96 6.96
CA GLY A 477 -9.22 -9.69 6.60
C GLY A 477 -8.86 -8.21 6.79
N VAL A 478 -7.63 -7.92 7.21
CA VAL A 478 -7.12 -6.57 7.43
C VAL A 478 -5.74 -6.45 6.79
N ALA A 479 -5.68 -5.78 5.63
CA ALA A 479 -4.44 -5.64 4.87
C ALA A 479 -3.72 -4.34 5.19
N THR A 480 -3.20 -4.26 6.41
CA THR A 480 -2.47 -3.08 6.89
C THR A 480 -1.26 -3.51 7.70
N ALA A 481 -0.30 -2.61 7.89
CA ALA A 481 0.83 -2.85 8.80
C ALA A 481 0.39 -3.03 10.28
N SER A 482 -0.90 -2.82 10.61
CA SER A 482 -1.48 -3.08 11.94
C SER A 482 -2.31 -4.37 12.00
N SER A 483 -2.27 -5.23 10.98
CA SER A 483 -3.16 -6.42 10.85
C SER A 483 -3.25 -7.30 12.10
N VAL A 484 -2.12 -7.51 12.79
CA VAL A 484 -2.05 -8.28 14.05
C VAL A 484 -2.61 -7.46 15.23
N GLN A 485 -2.20 -6.20 15.36
CA GLN A 485 -2.53 -5.33 16.51
C GLN A 485 -4.03 -5.07 16.66
N VAL A 486 -4.74 -4.92 15.55
CA VAL A 486 -6.17 -4.56 15.56
C VAL A 486 -7.11 -5.70 15.91
N ARG A 487 -6.58 -6.91 16.13
CA ARG A 487 -7.33 -8.08 16.62
C ARG A 487 -7.39 -8.15 18.14
N GLU A 488 -6.78 -7.18 18.83
CA GLU A 488 -6.92 -6.98 20.27
C GLU A 488 -7.94 -5.86 20.57
N PRO A 489 -8.55 -5.85 21.76
CA PRO A 489 -9.34 -4.72 22.23
C PRO A 489 -8.55 -3.40 22.19
N ALA A 490 -9.27 -2.28 22.09
CA ALA A 490 -8.66 -0.95 22.13
C ALA A 490 -7.80 -0.80 23.41
N HIS A 491 -6.59 -0.28 23.25
CA HIS A 491 -5.63 -0.17 24.35
C HIS A 491 -4.78 1.10 24.21
N THR A 492 -4.27 1.58 25.33
CA THR A 492 -3.44 2.81 25.40
C THR A 492 -1.93 2.55 25.34
N ARG A 493 -1.48 1.29 25.16
CA ARG A 493 -0.05 0.88 25.19
C ARG A 493 0.85 1.62 24.19
N SER A 494 0.27 2.12 23.11
CA SER A 494 0.95 2.88 22.05
C SER A 494 1.05 4.37 22.36
N ILE A 495 0.26 4.90 23.30
CA ILE A 495 0.23 6.31 23.66
C ILE A 495 1.46 6.62 24.53
N GLY A 496 2.24 7.62 24.12
CA GLY A 496 3.49 8.01 24.77
C GLY A 496 4.60 6.98 24.62
N ARG A 497 4.48 6.03 23.68
CA ARG A 497 5.48 4.96 23.46
C ARG A 497 6.84 5.54 23.08
N TRP A 498 6.83 6.66 22.36
CA TRP A 498 8.02 7.41 21.95
C TRP A 498 8.89 7.83 23.14
N ARG A 499 8.33 8.02 24.34
CA ARG A 499 9.08 8.44 25.54
C ARG A 499 10.11 7.41 26.01
N ARG A 500 10.01 6.15 25.57
CA ARG A 500 11.08 5.14 25.78
C ARG A 500 12.36 5.46 25.00
N TYR A 501 12.27 6.38 24.04
CA TYR A 501 13.33 6.77 23.11
C TYR A 501 13.48 8.31 23.06
N GLU A 502 13.13 9.00 24.15
CA GLU A 502 13.07 10.47 24.19
C GLU A 502 14.40 11.11 23.82
N ALA A 503 15.51 10.57 24.32
CA ALA A 503 16.84 11.07 24.01
C ALA A 503 17.17 10.90 22.52
N GLU A 504 16.88 9.73 21.96
CA GLU A 504 17.20 9.39 20.58
C GLU A 504 16.27 10.03 19.54
N LEU A 505 15.06 10.43 19.96
CA LEU A 505 14.07 11.17 19.17
C LEU A 505 14.18 12.69 19.32
N SER A 506 15.20 13.18 20.03
CA SER A 506 15.49 14.61 20.15
C SER A 506 15.58 15.35 18.79
N PRO A 507 16.16 14.78 17.71
CA PRO A 507 16.14 15.43 16.39
C PRO A 507 14.72 15.66 15.86
N MET A 508 13.84 14.66 15.97
CA MET A 508 12.44 14.77 15.57
C MET A 508 11.69 15.81 16.40
N ALA A 509 11.83 15.74 17.73
CA ALA A 509 11.18 16.68 18.66
C ALA A 509 11.64 18.13 18.44
N SER A 510 12.94 18.33 18.24
CA SER A 510 13.53 19.65 17.97
C SER A 510 13.00 20.23 16.67
N GLU A 511 12.88 19.42 15.62
CA GLU A 511 12.38 19.87 14.32
C GLU A 511 10.88 20.20 14.37
N LEU A 512 10.06 19.39 15.04
CA LEU A 512 8.64 19.68 15.27
C LEU A 512 8.45 20.99 16.06
N ASN A 513 9.22 21.20 17.13
CA ASN A 513 9.22 22.44 17.90
C ASN A 513 9.63 23.66 17.06
N ARG A 514 10.68 23.53 16.25
CA ARG A 514 11.15 24.58 15.32
C ARG A 514 10.05 25.01 14.35
N LEU A 515 9.19 24.08 13.96
CA LEU A 515 8.05 24.29 13.06
C LEU A 515 6.77 24.73 13.79
N GLY A 516 6.80 24.90 15.11
CA GLY A 516 5.64 25.33 15.90
C GLY A 516 4.60 24.22 16.11
N VAL A 517 4.95 22.95 15.92
CA VAL A 517 4.07 21.82 16.20
C VAL A 517 4.17 21.45 17.69
N PRO A 518 3.08 21.52 18.47
CA PRO A 518 3.10 21.12 19.87
C PRO A 518 3.31 19.61 19.98
N LEU A 519 4.22 19.18 20.86
CA LEU A 519 4.64 17.78 20.94
C LEU A 519 3.66 16.88 21.70
N ASP A 520 2.97 17.43 22.70
CA ASP A 520 1.88 16.84 23.48
C ASP A 520 1.02 17.97 24.08
#